data_AF-A0A2V9Z6P6-F1
#
_entry.id   AF-A0A2V9Z6P6-F1
#
_cell.length_a   1.000
_cell.length_b   1.000
_cell.length_c   1.000
_cell.angle_alpha   90.00
_cell.angle_beta   90.00
_cell.angle_gamma   90.00
#
_symmetry.space_group_name_H-M   'P 1'
#
loop_
_entity.id
_entity.type
_entity.pdbx_description
1 polymer ?
#
loop_
_entity_poly.entity_id
_entity_poly.type
_entity_poly.pdbx_seq_one_letter_code
_entity_poly.pdbx_strand_id
1 'polypeptide(L)'
;HDPSIKHAISLAGVVDLRRAWELHLSSNAVAEFLGGPPSQVPEHYKEADPLELPIPKAAQWLVHGTDDDIVPVEFARTYEREKIKSREDVHLQEIPKAGHFDLIDPRSPAWPAVEKTVLTCVGK
;
A
#
# COMPACT_ATOMS: atom_id res chain seq x y z
N HIS A 1 9.01 10.59 11.82
CA HIS A 1 9.35 10.45 10.39
C HIS A 1 10.74 10.98 10.11
N ASP A 2 11.59 10.15 9.49
CA ASP A 2 12.93 10.55 9.03
C ASP A 2 12.80 11.50 7.82
N PRO A 3 13.27 12.75 7.90
CA PRO A 3 13.13 13.72 6.81
C PRO A 3 14.05 13.45 5.59
N SER A 4 14.98 12.50 5.71
CA SER A 4 15.85 12.08 4.61
C SER A 4 15.11 11.21 3.58
N ILE A 5 14.04 10.52 3.98
CA ILE A 5 13.21 9.73 3.08
C ILE A 5 12.40 10.66 2.17
N LYS A 6 12.61 10.53 0.86
CA LYS A 6 11.93 11.34 -0.17
C LYS A 6 10.79 10.61 -0.87
N HIS A 7 10.92 9.30 -1.01
CA HIS A 7 9.95 8.44 -1.67
C HIS A 7 9.72 7.18 -0.85
N ALA A 8 8.47 6.73 -0.79
CA ALA A 8 8.09 5.42 -0.30
C ALA A 8 7.28 4.72 -1.40
N ILE A 9 7.73 3.54 -1.81
CA ILE A 9 7.06 2.75 -2.86
C ILE A 9 6.51 1.48 -2.21
N SER A 10 5.20 1.30 -2.29
CA SER A 10 4.48 0.13 -1.83
C SER A 10 4.07 -0.71 -3.02
N LEU A 11 4.50 -1.97 -3.06
CA LEU A 11 4.13 -2.95 -4.09
C LEU A 11 3.04 -3.86 -3.50
N ALA A 12 1.80 -3.74 -3.99
CA ALA A 12 0.62 -4.49 -3.52
C ALA A 12 0.41 -4.47 -1.99
N GLY A 13 0.73 -3.36 -1.32
CA GLY A 13 0.72 -3.28 0.14
C GLY A 13 -0.67 -3.27 0.76
N VAL A 14 -0.78 -3.89 1.94
CA VAL A 14 -1.95 -3.76 2.83
C VAL A 14 -1.88 -2.43 3.55
N VAL A 15 -2.44 -1.39 2.92
CA VAL A 15 -2.33 0.01 3.38
C VAL A 15 -3.53 0.49 4.20
N ASP A 16 -4.50 -0.40 4.47
CA ASP A 16 -5.68 -0.17 5.32
C ASP A 16 -5.88 -1.42 6.20
N LEU A 17 -5.34 -1.39 7.42
CA LEU A 17 -5.32 -2.56 8.30
C LEU A 17 -6.72 -2.87 8.83
N ARG A 18 -7.55 -1.86 9.08
CA ARG A 18 -8.96 -2.09 9.47
C ARG A 18 -9.70 -2.83 8.37
N ARG A 19 -9.57 -2.40 7.12
CA ARG A 19 -10.23 -3.04 5.99
C ARG A 19 -9.72 -4.46 5.73
N ALA A 20 -8.42 -4.69 5.89
CA ALA A 20 -7.86 -6.04 5.80
C ALA A 20 -8.43 -6.99 6.86
N TRP A 21 -8.66 -6.50 8.08
CA TRP A 21 -9.35 -7.27 9.11
C TRP A 21 -10.81 -7.56 8.74
N GLU A 22 -11.57 -6.55 8.27
CA GLU A 22 -12.98 -6.73 7.87
C GLU A 22 -13.17 -7.77 6.76
N LEU A 23 -12.20 -7.84 5.83
CA LEU A 23 -12.18 -8.79 4.73
C LEU A 23 -11.57 -10.16 5.10
N HIS A 24 -11.13 -10.34 6.35
CA HIS A 24 -10.45 -11.54 6.82
C HIS A 24 -9.24 -11.94 5.96
N LEU A 25 -8.51 -10.95 5.40
CA LEU A 25 -7.36 -11.22 4.53
C LEU A 25 -6.31 -12.05 5.28
N SER A 26 -5.69 -12.99 4.56
CA SER A 26 -4.64 -13.87 5.08
C SER A 26 -5.03 -14.55 6.40
N SER A 27 -6.29 -15.01 6.51
CA SER A 27 -6.81 -15.69 7.70
C SER A 27 -6.72 -14.85 8.99
N ASN A 28 -7.02 -13.56 8.92
CA ASN A 28 -6.94 -12.60 10.03
C ASN A 28 -5.52 -12.25 10.49
N ALA A 29 -4.52 -12.32 9.60
CA ALA A 29 -3.14 -11.99 9.93
C ALA A 29 -2.97 -10.61 10.61
N VAL A 30 -3.80 -9.61 10.24
CA VAL A 30 -3.77 -8.30 10.90
C VAL A 30 -4.13 -8.37 12.38
N ALA A 31 -5.13 -9.18 12.76
CA ALA A 31 -5.52 -9.34 14.16
C ALA A 31 -4.42 -10.05 14.95
N GLU A 32 -3.77 -11.06 14.35
CA GLU A 32 -2.62 -11.73 14.97
C GLU A 32 -1.44 -10.78 15.15
N PHE A 33 -1.15 -9.96 14.14
CA PHE A 33 -0.08 -8.96 14.16
C PHE A 33 -0.32 -7.85 15.20
N LEU A 34 -1.54 -7.32 15.27
CA LEU A 34 -1.90 -6.22 16.18
C LEU A 34 -2.37 -6.71 17.55
N GLY A 35 -2.44 -8.02 17.81
CA GLY A 35 -2.85 -8.58 19.09
C GLY A 35 -4.35 -8.52 19.39
N GLY A 36 -5.19 -8.36 18.37
CA GLY A 36 -6.65 -8.40 18.48
C GLY A 36 -7.39 -7.69 17.34
N PRO A 37 -8.73 -7.80 17.27
CA PRO A 37 -9.56 -7.04 16.32
C PRO A 37 -9.61 -5.54 16.69
N PRO A 38 -10.05 -4.66 15.75
CA PRO A 38 -10.09 -3.21 15.98
C PRO A 38 -10.95 -2.78 17.17
N SER A 39 -11.96 -3.57 17.54
CA SER A 39 -12.83 -3.30 18.68
C SER A 39 -12.18 -3.56 20.04
N GLN A 40 -11.11 -4.37 20.08
CA GLN A 40 -10.39 -4.74 21.32
C GLN A 40 -9.09 -3.96 21.48
N VAL A 41 -8.37 -3.71 20.38
CA VAL A 41 -7.08 -3.01 20.38
C VAL A 41 -7.09 -1.78 19.45
N PRO A 42 -8.06 -0.85 19.60
CA PRO A 42 -8.24 0.27 18.67
C PRO A 42 -7.00 1.16 18.53
N GLU A 43 -6.22 1.32 19.61
CA GLU A 43 -4.99 2.13 19.59
C GLU A 43 -3.88 1.49 18.75
N HIS A 44 -3.75 0.16 18.72
CA HIS A 44 -2.75 -0.50 17.88
C HIS A 44 -3.02 -0.26 16.39
N TYR A 45 -4.30 -0.25 15.99
CA TYR A 45 -4.67 0.13 14.62
C TYR A 45 -4.35 1.60 14.33
N LYS A 46 -4.63 2.52 15.26
CA LYS A 46 -4.28 3.95 15.09
C LYS A 46 -2.78 4.19 14.93
N GLU A 47 -1.97 3.40 15.64
CA GLU A 47 -0.52 3.54 15.61
C GLU A 47 0.14 2.90 14.38
N ALA A 48 -0.49 1.87 13.79
CA ALA A 48 0.13 1.04 12.75
C ALA A 48 -0.51 1.19 11.37
N ASP A 49 -1.78 1.61 11.27
CA ASP A 49 -2.51 1.63 10.01
C ASP A 49 -2.03 2.76 9.09
N PRO A 50 -1.41 2.44 7.92
CA PRO A 50 -0.90 3.47 7.02
C PRO A 50 -1.97 4.48 6.59
N LEU A 51 -3.23 4.06 6.44
CA LEU A 51 -4.31 4.96 6.04
C LEU A 51 -4.54 6.07 7.07
N GLU A 52 -4.31 5.79 8.36
CA GLU A 52 -4.52 6.74 9.47
C GLU A 52 -3.32 7.64 9.74
N LEU A 53 -2.12 7.25 9.28
CA LEU A 53 -0.88 7.94 9.60
C LEU A 53 -0.49 8.98 8.55
N PRO A 54 -0.17 10.23 8.90
CA PRO A 54 0.24 11.24 7.93
C PRO A 54 1.69 11.02 7.45
N ILE A 55 1.93 11.13 6.14
CA ILE A 55 3.28 11.07 5.52
C ILE A 55 3.53 12.35 4.69
N PRO A 56 3.64 13.53 5.33
CA PRO A 56 3.61 14.82 4.62
C PRO A 56 4.93 15.20 3.91
N LYS A 57 6.01 14.44 4.11
CA LYS A 57 7.37 14.81 3.65
C LYS A 57 7.89 13.97 2.48
N ALA A 58 7.32 12.79 2.27
CA ALA A 58 7.77 11.86 1.25
C ALA A 58 6.63 11.62 0.26
N ALA A 59 6.96 11.55 -1.03
CA ALA A 59 6.01 11.14 -2.04
C ALA A 59 5.73 9.64 -1.90
N GLN A 60 4.46 9.27 -1.96
CA GLN A 60 3.99 7.91 -1.75
C GLN A 60 3.59 7.31 -3.09
N TRP A 61 4.14 6.16 -3.45
CA TRP A 61 3.82 5.46 -4.68
C TRP A 61 3.20 4.11 -4.36
N LEU A 62 1.97 3.90 -4.80
CA LEU A 62 1.26 2.64 -4.69
C LEU A 62 1.35 1.99 -6.07
N VAL A 63 2.02 0.85 -6.18
CA VAL A 63 2.05 0.06 -7.41
C VAL A 63 1.25 -1.19 -7.17
N HIS A 64 0.24 -1.45 -7.98
CA HIS A 64 -0.74 -2.50 -7.71
C HIS A 64 -1.20 -3.18 -9.00
N GLY A 65 -1.32 -4.50 -8.99
CA GLY A 65 -1.88 -5.25 -10.11
C GLY A 65 -3.42 -5.24 -10.10
N THR A 66 -4.07 -5.08 -11.25
CA THR A 66 -5.55 -5.03 -11.29
C THR A 66 -6.22 -6.37 -11.01
N ASP A 67 -5.47 -7.47 -11.12
CA ASP A 67 -5.94 -8.85 -10.97
C ASP A 67 -5.37 -9.48 -9.68
N ASP A 68 -4.89 -8.65 -8.75
CA ASP A 68 -4.46 -9.08 -7.42
C ASP A 68 -5.65 -9.59 -6.59
N ASP A 69 -5.68 -10.90 -6.37
CA ASP A 69 -6.70 -11.61 -5.61
C ASP A 69 -6.31 -11.85 -4.13
N ILE A 70 -5.09 -11.46 -3.74
CA ILE A 70 -4.60 -11.58 -2.36
C ILE A 70 -4.85 -10.27 -1.60
N VAL A 71 -4.47 -9.14 -2.20
CA VAL A 71 -4.75 -7.80 -1.70
C VAL A 71 -5.46 -7.03 -2.82
N PRO A 72 -6.79 -6.87 -2.75
CA PRO A 72 -7.53 -6.22 -3.83
C PRO A 72 -7.02 -4.79 -4.12
N VAL A 73 -6.97 -4.42 -5.40
CA VAL A 73 -6.48 -3.09 -5.85
C VAL A 73 -7.25 -1.92 -5.21
N GLU A 74 -8.46 -2.17 -4.72
CA GLU A 74 -9.27 -1.22 -3.94
C GLU A 74 -8.54 -0.65 -2.72
N PHE A 75 -7.58 -1.38 -2.12
CA PHE A 75 -6.73 -0.88 -1.05
C PHE A 75 -5.91 0.33 -1.50
N ALA A 76 -5.23 0.20 -2.64
CA ALA A 76 -4.43 1.27 -3.22
C ALA A 76 -5.28 2.44 -3.70
N ARG A 77 -6.43 2.16 -4.36
CA ARG A 77 -7.38 3.20 -4.82
C ARG A 77 -7.98 4.00 -3.66
N THR A 78 -8.34 3.34 -2.57
CA THR A 78 -8.89 3.99 -1.37
C THR A 78 -7.83 4.83 -0.69
N TYR A 79 -6.63 4.27 -0.52
CA TYR A 79 -5.52 5.00 0.09
C TYR A 79 -5.16 6.27 -0.68
N GLU A 80 -4.96 6.17 -2.00
CA GLU A 80 -4.67 7.35 -2.84
C GLU A 80 -5.74 8.43 -2.65
N ARG A 81 -7.02 8.07 -2.75
CA ARG A 81 -8.13 9.00 -2.59
C ARG A 81 -8.13 9.70 -1.23
N GLU A 82 -7.95 8.96 -0.13
CA GLU A 82 -7.98 9.56 1.21
C GLU A 82 -6.73 10.42 1.49
N LYS A 83 -5.55 10.00 1.03
CA LYS A 83 -4.31 10.79 1.16
C LYS A 83 -4.33 12.06 0.32
N ILE A 84 -4.91 12.03 -0.89
CA ILE A 84 -5.15 13.25 -1.70
C ILE A 84 -6.07 14.23 -0.96
N LYS A 85 -7.15 13.76 -0.33
CA LYS A 85 -8.04 14.64 0.47
C LYS A 85 -7.29 15.31 1.61
N SER A 86 -6.33 14.60 2.21
CA SER A 86 -5.41 15.11 3.24
C SER A 86 -4.27 15.97 2.69
N ARG A 87 -4.24 16.23 1.37
CA ARG A 87 -3.21 17.04 0.67
C ARG A 87 -1.80 16.45 0.76
N GLU A 88 -1.69 15.14 0.86
CA GLU A 88 -0.42 14.43 0.79
C GLU A 88 -0.02 14.13 -0.66
N ASP A 89 1.28 13.98 -0.90
CA ASP A 89 1.84 13.64 -2.20
C ASP A 89 1.79 12.12 -2.41
N VAL A 90 0.80 11.67 -3.17
CA VAL A 90 0.52 10.24 -3.39
C VAL A 90 0.20 9.99 -4.86
N HIS A 91 0.64 8.85 -5.36
CA HIS A 91 0.46 8.42 -6.74
C HIS A 91 0.11 6.94 -6.78
N LEU A 92 -0.88 6.58 -7.60
CA LEU A 92 -1.23 5.21 -7.92
C LEU A 92 -0.76 4.81 -9.33
N GLN A 93 -0.02 3.70 -9.42
CA GLN A 93 0.32 3.01 -10.65
C GLN A 93 -0.38 1.64 -10.66
N GLU A 94 -1.51 1.55 -11.35
CA GLU A 94 -2.16 0.27 -11.62
C GLU A 94 -1.50 -0.43 -12.81
N ILE A 95 -1.29 -1.74 -12.72
CA ILE A 95 -0.75 -2.56 -13.80
C ILE A 95 -1.84 -3.53 -14.27
N PRO A 96 -2.41 -3.33 -15.46
CA PRO A 96 -3.47 -4.18 -15.97
C PRO A 96 -3.04 -5.64 -16.06
N LYS A 97 -3.93 -6.55 -15.63
CA LYS A 97 -3.76 -8.01 -15.68
C LYS A 97 -2.62 -8.59 -14.82
N ALA A 98 -2.03 -7.79 -13.95
CA ALA A 98 -1.01 -8.24 -13.02
C ALA A 98 -1.66 -8.72 -11.71
N GLY A 99 -1.17 -9.84 -11.18
CA GLY A 99 -1.51 -10.36 -9.85
C GLY A 99 -0.54 -9.89 -8.77
N HIS A 100 -0.74 -10.38 -7.55
CA HIS A 100 0.00 -9.95 -6.35
C HIS A 100 1.53 -10.07 -6.50
N PHE A 101 2.01 -11.23 -6.96
CA PHE A 101 3.44 -11.54 -7.03
C PHE A 101 4.12 -11.05 -8.31
N ASP A 102 3.35 -10.64 -9.33
CA ASP A 102 3.93 -10.17 -10.59
C ASP A 102 4.78 -8.91 -10.37
N LEU A 103 4.46 -8.11 -9.36
CA LEU A 103 5.18 -6.87 -9.06
C LEU A 103 6.62 -7.07 -8.58
N ILE A 104 6.96 -8.28 -8.12
CA ILE A 104 8.28 -8.61 -7.56
C ILE A 104 9.05 -9.63 -8.38
N ASP A 105 8.43 -10.28 -9.38
CA ASP A 105 9.15 -11.16 -10.31
C ASP A 105 9.74 -10.34 -11.46
N PRO A 106 11.07 -10.22 -11.58
CA PRO A 106 11.70 -9.45 -12.66
C PRO A 106 11.45 -10.00 -14.07
N ARG A 107 10.89 -11.21 -14.17
CA ARG A 107 10.54 -11.86 -15.44
C ARG A 107 9.07 -11.65 -15.80
N SER A 108 8.27 -11.06 -14.91
CA SER A 108 6.85 -10.82 -15.19
C SER A 108 6.67 -9.72 -16.24
N PRO A 109 5.54 -9.74 -16.99
CA PRO A 109 5.17 -8.62 -17.84
C PRO A 109 4.92 -7.31 -17.08
N ALA A 110 4.68 -7.37 -15.77
CA ALA A 110 4.45 -6.19 -14.92
C ALA A 110 5.75 -5.46 -14.56
N TRP A 111 6.87 -6.17 -14.51
CA TRP A 111 8.15 -5.67 -14.03
C TRP A 111 8.62 -4.35 -14.67
N PRO A 112 8.53 -4.14 -16.00
CA PRO A 112 8.98 -2.89 -16.61
C PRO A 112 8.26 -1.64 -16.06
N ALA A 113 7.00 -1.77 -15.64
CA ALA A 113 6.27 -0.66 -15.02
C ALA A 113 6.76 -0.38 -13.60
N VAL A 114 7.03 -1.43 -12.81
CA VAL A 114 7.62 -1.31 -11.46
C VAL A 114 9.00 -0.64 -11.54
N GLU A 115 9.87 -1.13 -12.41
CA GLU A 115 11.21 -0.58 -12.62
C GLU A 115 11.15 0.90 -13.02
N LYS A 116 10.28 1.26 -13.96
CA LYS A 116 10.08 2.65 -14.39
C LYS A 116 9.67 3.55 -13.22
N THR A 117 8.74 3.11 -12.38
CA THR A 117 8.32 3.88 -11.19
C THR A 117 9.49 4.09 -10.23
N VAL A 118 10.28 3.04 -9.96
CA VAL A 118 11.46 3.12 -9.08
C VAL A 118 12.50 4.09 -9.64
N LEU A 119 12.85 3.97 -10.93
CA LEU A 119 13.83 4.84 -11.58
C LEU A 119 13.39 6.31 -11.54
N THR A 120 12.11 6.58 -11.82
CA THR A 120 11.52 7.92 -11.72
C THR A 120 11.68 8.51 -10.32
N CYS A 121 11.43 7.71 -9.26
CA CYS A 121 11.58 8.15 -7.87
C CYS A 121 13.03 8.45 -7.47
N VAL A 122 14.02 7.84 -8.11
CA VAL A 122 15.45 8.08 -7.82
C VAL A 122 16.12 9.03 -8.81
N GLY A 123 15.35 9.68 -9.69
CA GLY A 123 15.84 10.65 -10.66
C GLY A 123 16.71 10.05 -11.78
N LYS A 124 16.41 8.81 -12.19
CA LYS A 124 17.06 8.11 -13.30
C LYS A 124 16.05 7.88 -14.42
#